data_AF-A0A8T9D6D7-F1
#
_entry.id   AF-A0A8T9D6D7-F1
#
_cell.length_a   1.000
_cell.length_b   1.000
_cell.length_c   1.000
_cell.angle_alpha   90.00
_cell.angle_beta   90.00
_cell.angle_gamma   90.00
#
_symmetry.space_group_name_H-M   'P 1'
#
loop_
_entity.id
_entity.type
_entity.pdbx_description
1 polymer ?
#
loop_
_entity_poly.entity_id
_entity_poly.type
_entity_poly.pdbx_seq_one_letter_code
_entity_poly.pdbx_strand_id
1 'polypeptide(L)'
;MPVSPEYDAGCSKTSVELSEGFEGWFARVCEGGQETFHEFRRERDAIAFAHTQRMRLGLPCPPLERTAYGSGKAISKINQIADVLRTRRLGRFLQLSALALSEPIRSQRLRHRVASDARQALSKLKAATRSRGLFIDCGSNIGQGYRFFSRYYTPDHFDYVLVEPNKNCLEYLQGLRSENGAMEIVAKAASVKDGYAELLGPPPEHSDPTYEGCSIIPGHNGGLYQSQRFAPELVETFSLSRMIQAKRSLYEVIVLKLDVEGAEYEILDDMIRSGLHRDLHAAYVEFHSTYMRNSEGRRTAAMEREIVREFLEVGTRISRWI
;
A
#
# COMPACT_ATOMS: atom_id res chain seq x y z
N MET A 1 27.33 20.09 13.23
CA MET A 1 27.31 20.90 11.98
C MET A 1 26.52 20.11 10.96
N PRO A 2 25.53 20.70 10.27
CA PRO A 2 24.78 19.99 9.26
C PRO A 2 25.73 19.69 8.09
N VAL A 3 25.83 18.41 7.74
CA VAL A 3 26.59 17.94 6.60
C VAL A 3 25.76 18.27 5.37
N SER A 4 26.16 19.29 4.62
CA SER A 4 25.59 19.55 3.30
C SER A 4 25.98 18.38 2.38
N PRO A 5 25.04 17.70 1.73
CA PRO A 5 25.37 16.70 0.73
C PRO A 5 26.12 17.37 -0.43
N GLU A 6 27.34 16.90 -0.73
CA GLU A 6 28.03 17.21 -1.98
C GLU A 6 27.29 16.50 -3.11
N TYR A 7 26.52 17.25 -3.89
CA TYR A 7 25.92 16.78 -5.13
C TYR A 7 26.82 17.19 -6.31
N ASP A 8 27.05 16.26 -7.24
CA ASP A 8 27.82 16.47 -8.47
C ASP A 8 27.33 17.72 -9.22
N ALA A 9 28.19 18.74 -9.29
CA ALA A 9 27.88 20.05 -9.83
C ALA A 9 27.84 20.00 -11.36
N GLY A 10 26.67 19.72 -11.92
CA GLY A 10 26.48 19.76 -13.37
C GLY A 10 25.06 19.54 -13.85
N CYS A 11 24.11 20.41 -13.48
CA CYS A 11 22.77 20.37 -14.10
C CYS A 11 22.84 20.97 -15.51
N SER A 12 23.15 20.13 -16.52
CA SER A 12 23.31 20.56 -17.91
C SER A 12 21.98 20.87 -18.64
N LYS A 13 20.84 20.55 -18.02
CA LYS A 13 19.50 20.71 -18.62
C LYS A 13 18.57 21.50 -17.71
N THR A 14 17.90 22.50 -18.28
CA THR A 14 16.80 23.21 -17.63
C THR A 14 15.70 22.21 -17.29
N SER A 15 15.35 22.10 -16.00
CA SER A 15 14.38 21.11 -15.53
C SER A 15 13.68 21.56 -14.25
N VAL A 16 12.49 21.01 -14.01
CA VAL A 16 11.73 21.19 -12.77
C VAL A 16 11.24 19.83 -12.33
N GLU A 17 11.80 19.33 -11.23
CA GLU A 17 11.48 18.03 -10.65
C GLU A 17 10.77 18.21 -9.32
N LEU A 18 9.79 17.35 -9.06
CA LEU A 18 9.10 17.27 -7.78
C LEU A 18 9.54 15.99 -7.08
N SER A 19 9.85 16.10 -5.80
CA SER A 19 10.11 14.95 -4.94
C SER A 19 9.40 15.15 -3.59
N GLU A 20 9.08 14.05 -2.93
CA GLU A 20 8.54 14.07 -1.57
C GLU A 20 9.65 13.61 -0.63
N GLY A 21 9.93 14.38 0.43
CA GLY A 21 10.87 14.02 1.48
C GLY A 21 10.19 13.92 2.85
N PHE A 22 10.97 13.71 3.90
CA PHE A 22 10.45 13.35 5.22
C PHE A 22 9.56 14.42 5.87
N GLU A 23 9.82 15.71 5.60
CA GLU A 23 9.11 16.84 6.22
C GLU A 23 8.17 17.60 5.25
N GLY A 24 8.12 17.20 3.98
CA GLY A 24 7.35 17.92 2.98
C GLY A 24 7.66 17.51 1.55
N TRP A 25 7.28 18.38 0.63
CA TRP A 25 7.49 18.26 -0.81
C TRP A 25 8.58 19.23 -1.24
N PHE A 26 9.43 18.81 -2.14
CA PHE A 26 10.53 19.58 -2.67
C PHE A 26 10.33 19.79 -4.16
N ALA A 27 10.52 21.01 -4.63
CA ALA A 27 10.67 21.31 -6.04
C ALA A 27 12.13 21.68 -6.30
N ARG A 28 12.79 20.92 -7.16
CA ARG A 28 14.14 21.15 -7.65
C ARG A 28 14.05 21.84 -9.01
N VAL A 29 14.62 23.04 -9.11
CA VAL A 29 14.62 23.83 -10.35
C VAL A 29 16.06 24.01 -10.80
N CYS A 30 16.37 23.48 -11.98
CA CYS A 30 17.63 23.74 -12.66
C CYS A 30 17.42 24.77 -13.78
N GLU A 31 18.18 25.85 -13.78
CA GLU A 31 18.17 26.89 -14.82
C GLU A 31 19.58 27.47 -14.99
N GLY A 32 20.09 27.52 -16.22
CA GLY A 32 21.38 28.14 -16.52
C GLY A 32 22.57 27.53 -15.77
N GLY A 33 22.51 26.22 -15.45
CA GLY A 33 23.53 25.53 -14.66
C GLY A 33 23.46 25.80 -13.15
N GLN A 34 22.48 26.59 -12.68
CA GLN A 34 22.20 26.78 -11.27
C GLN A 34 21.05 25.87 -10.82
N GLU A 35 21.17 25.32 -9.62
CA GLU A 35 20.16 24.48 -9.00
C GLU A 35 19.59 25.19 -7.77
N THR A 36 18.27 25.19 -7.65
CA THR A 36 17.55 25.77 -6.51
C THR A 36 16.51 24.79 -5.99
N PHE A 37 16.38 24.73 -4.66
CA PHE A 37 15.45 23.85 -3.97
C PHE A 37 14.40 24.68 -3.23
N HIS A 38 13.13 24.26 -3.37
CA HIS A 38 12.00 24.88 -2.71
C HIS A 38 11.23 23.83 -1.92
N GLU A 39 11.02 24.08 -0.63
CA GLU A 39 10.31 23.17 0.26
C GLU A 39 8.87 23.64 0.51
N PHE A 40 7.94 22.68 0.51
CA PHE A 40 6.51 22.88 0.67
C PHE A 40 5.94 21.89 1.68
N ARG A 41 5.08 22.36 2.58
CA ARG A 41 4.38 21.45 3.51
C ARG A 41 3.25 20.65 2.86
N ARG A 42 2.73 21.10 1.71
CA ARG A 42 1.58 20.50 1.03
C ARG A 42 1.94 20.20 -0.42
N GLU A 43 1.62 18.99 -0.85
CA GLU A 43 1.78 18.51 -2.23
C GLU A 43 1.21 19.49 -3.25
N ARG A 44 -0.03 19.95 -3.04
CA ARG A 44 -0.70 20.88 -3.96
C ARG A 44 0.06 22.20 -4.16
N ASP A 45 0.75 22.68 -3.12
CA ASP A 45 1.50 23.93 -3.18
C ASP A 45 2.80 23.72 -3.98
N ALA A 46 3.45 22.57 -3.77
CA ALA A 46 4.60 22.11 -4.57
C ALA A 46 4.23 21.92 -6.04
N ILE A 47 3.10 21.26 -6.34
CA ILE A 47 2.59 21.07 -7.69
C ILE A 47 2.29 22.41 -8.37
N ALA A 48 1.59 23.31 -7.67
CA ALA A 48 1.29 24.64 -8.19
C ALA A 48 2.58 25.41 -8.50
N PHE A 49 3.56 25.36 -7.59
CA PHE A 49 4.86 25.98 -7.79
C PHE A 49 5.61 25.40 -9.00
N ALA A 50 5.73 24.07 -9.08
CA ALA A 50 6.41 23.40 -10.18
C ALA A 50 5.75 23.70 -11.53
N HIS A 51 4.42 23.76 -11.57
CA HIS A 51 3.68 24.17 -12.76
C HIS A 51 4.02 25.60 -13.17
N THR A 52 4.02 26.55 -12.23
CA THR A 52 4.44 27.94 -12.49
C THR A 52 5.88 28.03 -13.00
N GLN A 53 6.82 27.28 -12.41
CA GLN A 53 8.21 27.29 -12.85
C GLN A 53 8.37 26.68 -14.25
N ARG A 54 7.67 25.59 -14.57
CA ARG A 54 7.71 25.01 -15.92
C ARG A 54 7.20 25.97 -16.98
N MET A 55 6.10 26.67 -16.72
CA MET A 55 5.58 27.70 -17.61
C MET A 55 6.59 28.85 -17.80
N ARG A 56 7.22 29.31 -16.70
CA ARG A 56 8.27 30.36 -16.75
C ARG A 56 9.45 29.95 -17.64
N LEU A 57 9.86 28.69 -17.53
CA LEU A 57 11.04 28.14 -18.22
C LEU A 57 10.75 27.66 -19.64
N GLY A 58 9.52 27.80 -20.14
CA GLY A 58 9.10 27.26 -21.44
C GLY A 58 9.22 25.74 -21.52
N LEU A 59 9.26 25.06 -20.37
CA LEU A 59 9.27 23.60 -20.33
C LEU A 59 7.87 23.11 -20.68
N PRO A 60 7.75 21.99 -21.40
CA PRO A 60 6.46 21.35 -21.54
C PRO A 60 5.93 21.14 -20.12
N CYS A 61 4.68 21.58 -19.90
CA CYS A 61 3.93 20.98 -18.80
C CYS A 61 4.12 19.48 -19.01
N PRO A 62 4.49 18.73 -17.95
CA PRO A 62 4.42 17.30 -18.11
C PRO A 62 3.00 17.06 -18.64
N PRO A 63 2.77 16.06 -19.50
CA PRO A 63 1.40 15.60 -19.63
C PRO A 63 0.92 15.59 -18.18
N LEU A 64 -0.19 16.28 -17.92
CA LEU A 64 -0.99 15.84 -16.81
C LEU A 64 -1.15 14.36 -17.17
N GLU A 65 -0.28 13.52 -16.63
CA GLU A 65 -0.71 12.48 -15.76
C GLU A 65 -1.75 13.17 -14.84
N ARG A 66 -2.94 13.52 -15.39
CA ARG A 66 -4.13 12.72 -15.20
C ARG A 66 -3.57 11.39 -14.89
N THR A 67 -3.31 11.21 -13.61
CA THR A 67 -3.24 9.92 -12.98
C THR A 67 -4.25 9.11 -13.80
N ALA A 68 -3.79 8.33 -14.78
CA ALA A 68 -4.71 7.50 -15.55
C ALA A 68 -5.41 6.59 -14.53
N TYR A 69 -4.62 6.28 -13.49
CA TYR A 69 -4.96 5.94 -12.13
C TYR A 69 -6.13 6.72 -11.45
N GLY A 70 -6.16 8.05 -11.47
CA GLY A 70 -7.17 8.88 -10.82
C GLY A 70 -8.42 9.16 -11.65
N SER A 71 -8.33 9.32 -12.98
CA SER A 71 -9.54 9.45 -13.82
C SER A 71 -10.32 8.13 -13.90
N GLY A 72 -9.62 7.00 -13.96
CA GLY A 72 -10.21 5.67 -13.84
C GLY A 72 -10.84 5.45 -12.46
N LYS A 73 -10.13 5.77 -11.37
CA LYS A 73 -10.69 5.68 -10.00
C LYS A 73 -11.87 6.62 -9.79
N ALA A 74 -11.86 7.83 -10.33
CA ALA A 74 -12.98 8.77 -10.19
C ALA A 74 -14.23 8.28 -10.94
N ILE A 75 -14.08 7.83 -12.20
CA ILE A 75 -15.19 7.27 -12.98
C ILE A 75 -15.69 5.96 -12.36
N SER A 76 -14.78 5.10 -11.90
CA SER A 76 -15.11 3.88 -11.14
C SER A 76 -15.88 4.21 -9.85
N LYS A 77 -15.41 5.17 -9.04
CA LYS A 77 -16.11 5.63 -7.82
C LYS A 77 -17.48 6.21 -8.16
N ILE A 78 -17.63 6.99 -9.25
CA ILE A 78 -18.92 7.54 -9.71
C ILE A 78 -19.87 6.41 -10.12
N ASN A 79 -19.40 5.42 -10.89
CA ASN A 79 -20.20 4.27 -11.29
C ASN A 79 -20.58 3.39 -10.10
N GLN A 80 -19.67 3.19 -9.15
CA GLN A 80 -19.91 2.47 -7.90
C GLN A 80 -20.92 3.21 -7.01
N ILE A 81 -20.85 4.54 -6.94
CA ILE A 81 -21.83 5.39 -6.26
C ILE A 81 -23.21 5.27 -6.93
N ALA A 82 -23.27 5.34 -8.26
CA ALA A 82 -24.51 5.24 -9.02
C ALA A 82 -25.15 3.85 -8.86
N ASP A 83 -24.34 2.79 -8.85
CA ASP A 83 -24.81 1.43 -8.62
C ASP A 83 -25.30 1.22 -7.18
N VAL A 84 -24.58 1.74 -6.18
CA VAL A 84 -25.04 1.72 -4.78
C VAL A 84 -26.35 2.50 -4.62
N LEU A 85 -26.51 3.65 -5.27
CA LEU A 85 -27.75 4.42 -5.24
C LEU A 85 -28.92 3.68 -5.91
N ARG A 86 -28.66 2.90 -6.98
CA ARG A 86 -29.68 2.12 -7.68
C ARG A 86 -30.09 0.85 -6.94
N THR A 87 -29.13 0.18 -6.31
CA THR A 87 -29.33 -1.17 -5.76
C THR A 87 -29.48 -1.21 -4.23
N ARG A 88 -29.05 -0.16 -3.52
CA ARG A 88 -28.93 -0.15 -2.06
C ARG A 88 -29.57 1.09 -1.45
N ARG A 89 -30.15 0.93 -0.26
CA ARG A 89 -30.89 1.99 0.46
C ARG A 89 -30.01 3.24 0.67
N LEU A 90 -30.62 4.42 0.64
CA LEU A 90 -30.01 5.76 0.83
C LEU A 90 -28.94 5.83 1.94
N GLY A 91 -29.14 5.08 3.03
CA GLY A 91 -28.19 5.02 4.15
C GLY A 91 -26.78 4.54 3.75
N ARG A 92 -26.64 3.62 2.79
CA ARG A 92 -25.32 3.13 2.35
C ARG A 92 -24.58 4.13 1.47
N PHE A 93 -25.31 4.90 0.66
CA PHE A 93 -24.73 6.01 -0.09
C PHE A 93 -24.16 7.07 0.87
N LEU A 94 -24.94 7.51 1.86
CA LEU A 94 -24.47 8.46 2.88
C LEU A 94 -23.23 7.95 3.62
N GLN A 95 -23.19 6.66 3.95
CA GLN A 95 -22.02 6.03 4.55
C GLN A 95 -20.78 6.11 3.66
N LEU A 96 -20.88 5.74 2.38
CA LEU A 96 -19.76 5.80 1.43
C LEU A 96 -19.30 7.24 1.16
N SER A 97 -20.23 8.19 1.05
CA SER A 97 -19.89 9.61 0.91
C SER A 97 -19.16 10.15 2.14
N ALA A 98 -19.61 9.80 3.35
CA ALA A 98 -18.93 10.18 4.58
C ALA A 98 -17.51 9.57 4.67
N LEU A 99 -17.35 8.31 4.23
CA LEU A 99 -16.04 7.68 4.12
C LEU A 99 -15.12 8.45 3.18
N ALA A 100 -15.56 8.73 1.95
CA ALA A 100 -14.79 9.45 0.95
C ALA A 100 -14.38 10.87 1.40
N LEU A 101 -15.30 11.62 2.03
CA LEU A 101 -14.98 12.96 2.57
C LEU A 101 -13.98 12.91 3.73
N SER A 102 -13.92 11.79 4.45
CA SER A 102 -12.99 11.60 5.55
C SER A 102 -11.64 10.99 5.14
N GLU A 103 -11.49 10.50 3.90
CA GLU A 103 -10.24 9.89 3.38
C GLU A 103 -9.01 10.78 3.62
N PRO A 104 -9.00 12.10 3.33
CA PRO A 104 -7.82 12.93 3.54
C PRO A 104 -7.35 12.98 5.00
N ILE A 105 -8.31 13.10 5.92
CA ILE A 105 -8.03 13.17 7.36
C ILE A 105 -7.51 11.81 7.85
N ARG A 106 -8.14 10.72 7.43
CA ARG A 106 -7.70 9.38 7.80
C ARG A 106 -6.31 9.08 7.25
N SER A 107 -6.04 9.43 5.99
CA SER A 107 -4.74 9.24 5.36
C SER A 107 -3.67 10.03 6.10
N GLN A 108 -3.96 11.28 6.48
CA GLN A 108 -3.03 12.08 7.30
C GLN A 108 -2.77 11.41 8.66
N ARG A 109 -3.80 10.93 9.36
CA ARG A 109 -3.63 10.22 10.65
C ARG A 109 -2.80 8.94 10.49
N LEU A 110 -3.04 8.19 9.42
CA LEU A 110 -2.27 6.99 9.08
C LEU A 110 -0.79 7.34 8.89
N ARG A 111 -0.46 8.36 8.08
CA ARG A 111 0.92 8.83 7.89
C ARG A 111 1.62 9.18 9.21
N HIS A 112 0.95 9.90 10.11
CA HIS A 112 1.53 10.24 11.42
C HIS A 112 1.82 9.00 12.26
N ARG A 113 0.90 8.03 12.22
CA ARG A 113 1.06 6.77 12.96
C ARG A 113 2.20 5.94 12.37
N VAL A 114 2.24 5.76 11.05
CA VAL A 114 3.31 5.05 10.34
C VAL A 114 4.67 5.67 10.65
N ALA A 115 4.77 7.00 10.61
CA ALA A 115 6.00 7.70 10.96
C ALA A 115 6.42 7.46 12.43
N SER A 116 5.46 7.43 13.35
CA SER A 116 5.71 7.13 14.77
C SER A 116 6.20 5.69 14.97
N ASP A 117 5.56 4.74 14.32
CA ASP A 117 5.87 3.32 14.44
C ASP A 117 7.23 2.99 13.80
N ALA A 118 7.56 3.64 12.68
CA ALA A 118 8.86 3.56 12.02
C ALA A 118 9.99 4.15 12.87
N ARG A 119 9.79 5.31 13.52
CA ARG A 119 10.79 5.87 14.45
C ARG A 119 11.07 4.93 15.62
N GLN A 120 10.03 4.32 16.18
CA GLN A 120 10.17 3.34 17.26
C GLN A 120 10.89 2.08 16.76
N ALA A 121 10.53 1.58 15.57
CA ALA A 121 11.21 0.44 14.95
C ALA A 121 12.70 0.71 14.77
N LEU A 122 13.05 1.87 14.20
CA LEU A 122 14.44 2.28 14.00
C LEU A 122 15.21 2.41 15.32
N SER A 123 14.56 2.93 16.36
CA SER A 123 15.16 3.01 17.70
C SER A 123 15.44 1.61 18.26
N LYS A 124 14.53 0.65 18.06
CA LYS A 124 14.73 -0.74 18.44
C LYS A 124 15.88 -1.39 17.67
N LEU A 125 15.96 -1.18 16.35
CA LEU A 125 17.06 -1.66 15.50
C LEU A 125 18.42 -1.12 15.94
N LYS A 126 18.50 0.15 16.34
CA LYS A 126 19.74 0.78 16.84
C LYS A 126 20.20 0.23 18.19
N ALA A 127 19.27 -0.24 19.03
CA ALA A 127 19.57 -0.80 20.33
C ALA A 127 19.83 -2.31 20.30
N ALA A 128 19.47 -2.98 19.21
CA ALA A 128 19.55 -4.43 19.10
C ALA A 128 20.91 -4.91 18.60
N THR A 129 21.16 -6.21 18.84
CA THR A 129 22.33 -6.92 18.31
C THR A 129 22.23 -7.14 16.80
N ARG A 130 21.00 -7.22 16.28
CA ARG A 130 20.69 -7.27 14.84
C ARG A 130 20.18 -5.91 14.39
N SER A 131 20.80 -5.37 13.35
CA SER A 131 20.51 -4.02 12.84
C SER A 131 19.52 -4.00 11.66
N ARG A 132 18.83 -5.12 11.39
CA ARG A 132 17.94 -5.27 10.22
C ARG A 132 16.50 -5.55 10.62
N GLY A 133 15.58 -4.84 9.97
CA GLY A 133 14.16 -5.12 9.97
C GLY A 133 13.71 -5.79 8.67
N LEU A 134 12.49 -6.33 8.69
CA LEU A 134 11.80 -6.90 7.54
C LEU A 134 10.46 -6.19 7.37
N PHE A 135 10.17 -5.72 6.16
CA PHE A 135 8.87 -5.23 5.77
C PHE A 135 8.23 -6.19 4.76
N ILE A 136 7.02 -6.67 5.05
CA ILE A 136 6.27 -7.59 4.20
C ILE A 136 5.04 -6.85 3.67
N ASP A 137 4.95 -6.70 2.36
CA ASP A 137 3.81 -6.07 1.66
C ASP A 137 3.00 -7.16 0.95
N CYS A 138 1.85 -7.51 1.53
CA CYS A 138 0.91 -8.44 0.92
C CYS A 138 -0.18 -7.70 0.13
N GLY A 139 -0.40 -8.16 -1.11
CA GLY A 139 -1.15 -7.45 -2.14
C GLY A 139 -0.39 -6.21 -2.61
N SER A 140 0.85 -6.44 -3.02
CA SER A 140 1.72 -5.36 -3.47
C SER A 140 1.17 -4.67 -4.72
N ASN A 141 0.37 -5.37 -5.54
CA ASN A 141 -0.08 -4.92 -6.85
C ASN A 141 1.12 -4.40 -7.65
N ILE A 142 1.05 -3.15 -8.13
CA ILE A 142 2.15 -2.48 -8.83
C ILE A 142 3.16 -1.76 -7.90
N GLY A 143 3.15 -2.10 -6.61
CA GLY A 143 4.11 -1.62 -5.59
C GLY A 143 3.71 -0.34 -4.86
N GLN A 144 2.42 -0.05 -4.73
CA GLN A 144 1.95 1.19 -4.10
C GLN A 144 2.19 1.20 -2.59
N GLY A 145 1.95 0.07 -1.93
CA GLY A 145 2.30 -0.14 -0.52
C GLY A 145 3.78 0.12 -0.30
N TYR A 146 4.65 -0.59 -1.03
CA TYR A 146 6.09 -0.36 -1.02
C TYR A 146 6.48 1.11 -1.20
N ARG A 147 5.97 1.81 -2.23
CA ARG A 147 6.30 3.22 -2.48
C ARG A 147 5.90 4.14 -1.32
N PHE A 148 4.79 3.85 -0.66
CA PHE A 148 4.36 4.60 0.52
C PHE A 148 5.23 4.29 1.75
N PHE A 149 5.42 3.01 2.06
CA PHE A 149 6.06 2.55 3.29
C PHE A 149 7.58 2.68 3.28
N SER A 150 8.24 2.56 2.11
CA SER A 150 9.70 2.68 1.97
C SER A 150 10.26 4.04 2.36
N ARG A 151 9.40 5.07 2.39
CA ARG A 151 9.73 6.41 2.90
C ARG A 151 9.90 6.46 4.41
N TYR A 152 9.28 5.53 5.13
CA TYR A 152 9.31 5.43 6.59
C TYR A 152 10.22 4.29 7.06
N TYR A 153 10.13 3.14 6.39
CA TYR A 153 10.91 1.94 6.65
C TYR A 153 12.01 1.81 5.59
N THR A 154 13.04 2.65 5.66
CA THR A 154 13.99 2.79 4.55
C THR A 154 14.77 1.50 4.23
N PRO A 155 15.11 1.25 2.95
CA PRO A 155 15.89 0.08 2.53
C PRO A 155 17.24 -0.10 3.24
N ASP A 156 17.84 0.99 3.71
CA ASP A 156 19.08 0.96 4.51
C ASP A 156 18.93 0.15 5.81
N HIS A 157 17.70 0.05 6.33
CA HIS A 157 17.39 -0.61 7.59
C HIS A 157 16.46 -1.81 7.42
N PHE A 158 15.72 -1.89 6.31
CA PHE A 158 14.70 -2.90 6.08
C PHE A 158 14.94 -3.67 4.77
N ASP A 159 14.87 -4.99 4.87
CA ASP A 159 14.62 -5.84 3.72
C ASP A 159 13.13 -5.85 3.39
N TYR A 160 12.81 -6.07 2.12
CA TYR A 160 11.44 -6.09 1.63
C TYR A 160 11.04 -7.43 1.04
N VAL A 161 9.82 -7.87 1.35
CA VAL A 161 9.15 -8.98 0.68
C VAL A 161 7.84 -8.44 0.09
N LEU A 162 7.75 -8.40 -1.23
CA LEU A 162 6.57 -7.98 -1.96
C LEU A 162 5.81 -9.22 -2.46
N VAL A 163 4.57 -9.38 -2.03
CA VAL A 163 3.74 -10.55 -2.34
C VAL A 163 2.60 -10.15 -3.27
N GLU A 164 2.56 -10.73 -4.46
CA GLU A 164 1.57 -10.44 -5.49
C GLU A 164 1.29 -11.65 -6.40
N PRO A 165 0.09 -12.25 -6.36
CA PRO A 165 -0.25 -13.38 -7.23
C PRO A 165 -0.54 -13.00 -8.69
N ASN A 166 -0.95 -11.76 -8.99
CA ASN A 166 -1.27 -11.35 -10.35
C ASN A 166 0.01 -11.17 -11.17
N LYS A 167 0.26 -12.08 -12.12
CA LYS A 167 1.45 -12.06 -12.98
C LYS A 167 1.63 -10.76 -13.75
N ASN A 168 0.54 -10.05 -14.08
CA ASN A 168 0.61 -8.80 -14.84
C ASN A 168 1.21 -7.65 -14.02
N CYS A 169 1.23 -7.77 -12.69
CA CYS A 169 1.86 -6.81 -11.80
C CYS A 169 3.37 -7.07 -11.64
N LEU A 170 3.87 -8.26 -11.98
CA LEU A 170 5.25 -8.66 -11.67
C LEU A 170 6.30 -7.84 -12.42
N GLU A 171 6.03 -7.39 -13.63
CA GLU A 171 6.96 -6.52 -14.38
C GLU A 171 7.21 -5.21 -13.63
N TYR A 172 6.15 -4.60 -13.08
CA TYR A 172 6.27 -3.38 -12.26
C TYR A 172 7.07 -3.62 -10.99
N LEU A 173 6.82 -4.74 -10.31
CA LEU A 173 7.55 -5.10 -9.08
C LEU A 173 9.03 -5.40 -9.36
N GLN A 174 9.34 -6.06 -10.47
CA GLN A 174 10.71 -6.30 -10.92
C GLN A 174 11.45 -4.99 -11.23
N GLY A 175 10.75 -4.01 -11.81
CA GLY A 175 11.26 -2.65 -11.98
C GLY A 175 11.71 -2.04 -10.65
N LEU A 176 10.86 -2.09 -9.61
CA LEU A 176 11.20 -1.58 -8.27
C LEU A 176 12.40 -2.30 -7.63
N ARG A 177 12.53 -3.61 -7.85
CA ARG A 177 13.67 -4.39 -7.36
C ARG A 177 14.99 -3.99 -8.04
N SER A 178 14.96 -3.62 -9.32
CA SER A 178 16.17 -3.18 -10.02
C SER A 178 16.77 -1.89 -9.43
N GLU A 179 15.93 -1.06 -8.82
CA GLU A 179 16.33 0.16 -8.10
C GLU A 179 16.84 -0.13 -6.67
N ASN A 180 16.51 -1.30 -6.11
CA ASN A 180 16.79 -1.66 -4.72
C ASN A 180 17.05 -3.17 -4.56
N GLY A 181 18.32 -3.55 -4.42
CA GLY A 181 18.74 -4.96 -4.36
C GLY A 181 18.23 -5.76 -3.15
N ALA A 182 17.75 -5.10 -2.10
CA ALA A 182 17.30 -5.74 -0.85
C ALA A 182 15.80 -6.13 -0.86
N MET A 183 15.29 -6.57 -2.00
CA MET A 183 13.88 -6.88 -2.23
C MET A 183 13.67 -8.29 -2.78
N GLU A 184 12.81 -9.06 -2.12
CA GLU A 184 12.28 -10.35 -2.55
C GLU A 184 10.87 -10.16 -3.12
N ILE A 185 10.58 -10.78 -4.27
CA ILE A 185 9.24 -10.79 -4.88
C ILE A 185 8.71 -12.22 -4.80
N VAL A 186 7.55 -12.39 -4.17
CA VAL A 186 6.85 -13.66 -4.03
C VAL A 186 5.62 -13.63 -4.94
N ALA A 187 5.74 -14.26 -6.11
CA ALA A 187 4.67 -14.38 -7.11
C ALA A 187 3.63 -15.46 -6.73
N LYS A 188 3.08 -15.37 -5.52
CA LYS A 188 2.13 -16.31 -4.93
C LYS A 188 1.09 -15.56 -4.10
N ALA A 189 -0.08 -16.13 -3.91
CA ALA A 189 -1.08 -15.58 -3.01
C ALA A 189 -0.74 -15.92 -1.56
N ALA A 190 -0.74 -14.91 -0.68
CA ALA A 190 -0.67 -15.14 0.76
C ALA A 190 -1.93 -15.89 1.23
N SER A 191 -1.74 -16.93 2.03
CA SER A 191 -2.82 -17.76 2.58
C SER A 191 -2.40 -18.35 3.93
N VAL A 192 -3.22 -19.24 4.49
CA VAL A 192 -2.93 -20.01 5.71
C VAL A 192 -2.13 -21.29 5.43
N LYS A 193 -2.10 -21.75 4.17
CA LYS A 193 -1.46 -23.00 3.75
C LYS A 193 -0.85 -22.88 2.36
N ASP A 194 0.09 -23.77 2.07
CA ASP A 194 0.65 -23.96 0.75
C ASP A 194 -0.32 -24.75 -0.14
N GLY A 195 -0.35 -24.45 -1.44
CA GLY A 195 -1.23 -25.13 -2.40
C GLY A 195 -1.53 -24.26 -3.62
N TYR A 196 -2.75 -24.38 -4.13
CA TYR A 196 -3.22 -23.60 -5.28
C TYR A 196 -4.63 -23.06 -5.04
N ALA A 197 -4.94 -21.90 -5.60
CA ALA A 197 -6.28 -21.30 -5.58
C ALA A 197 -6.60 -20.61 -6.92
N GLU A 198 -7.88 -20.47 -7.24
CA GLU A 198 -8.31 -19.65 -8.38
C GLU A 198 -8.17 -18.17 -8.02
N LEU A 199 -7.50 -17.38 -8.87
CA LEU A 199 -7.51 -15.92 -8.75
C LEU A 199 -8.74 -15.35 -9.45
N LEU A 200 -9.60 -14.66 -8.69
CA LEU A 200 -10.87 -14.11 -9.15
C LEU A 200 -10.74 -12.59 -9.32
N GLY A 201 -11.38 -12.04 -10.34
CA GLY A 201 -11.30 -10.60 -10.64
C GLY A 201 -12.60 -10.06 -11.23
N PRO A 202 -12.59 -8.79 -11.70
CA PRO A 202 -13.73 -8.18 -12.37
C PRO A 202 -13.98 -8.85 -13.74
N PRO A 203 -15.18 -8.67 -14.32
CA PRO A 203 -15.47 -9.16 -15.67
C PRO A 203 -14.46 -8.63 -16.71
N PRO A 204 -14.18 -9.36 -17.80
CA PRO A 204 -13.19 -8.98 -18.82
C PRO A 204 -13.41 -7.59 -19.44
N GLU A 205 -14.66 -7.15 -19.52
CA GLU A 205 -15.07 -5.84 -20.03
C GLU A 205 -14.61 -4.66 -19.15
N HIS A 206 -14.16 -4.96 -17.93
CA HIS A 206 -13.72 -4.01 -16.91
C HIS A 206 -12.33 -4.33 -16.34
N SER A 207 -11.61 -5.31 -16.92
CA SER A 207 -10.34 -5.78 -16.39
C SER A 207 -9.17 -5.03 -17.01
N ASP A 208 -8.63 -4.06 -16.28
CA ASP A 208 -7.21 -3.74 -16.40
C ASP A 208 -6.41 -5.01 -16.06
N PRO A 209 -5.42 -5.44 -16.85
CA PRO A 209 -4.58 -6.59 -16.51
C PRO A 209 -3.94 -6.48 -15.11
N THR A 210 -3.67 -5.25 -14.66
CA THR A 210 -3.09 -4.92 -13.35
C THR A 210 -4.14 -4.59 -12.29
N TYR A 211 -5.39 -5.02 -12.49
CA TYR A 211 -6.47 -4.73 -11.56
C TYR A 211 -6.15 -5.19 -10.13
N GLU A 212 -6.31 -4.25 -9.19
CA GLU A 212 -5.88 -4.40 -7.80
C GLU A 212 -6.84 -5.26 -6.97
N GLY A 213 -8.12 -5.35 -7.37
CA GLY A 213 -9.18 -6.05 -6.64
C GLY A 213 -9.29 -7.54 -6.92
N CYS A 214 -8.16 -8.21 -7.20
CA CYS A 214 -8.11 -9.65 -7.48
C CYS A 214 -8.01 -10.45 -6.18
N SER A 215 -8.83 -11.49 -6.01
CA SER A 215 -8.97 -12.24 -4.75
C SER A 215 -8.94 -13.74 -4.96
N ILE A 216 -8.37 -14.48 -4.00
CA ILE A 216 -8.50 -15.95 -3.92
C ILE A 216 -9.74 -16.40 -3.15
N ILE A 217 -10.53 -15.47 -2.59
CA ILE A 217 -11.73 -15.75 -1.81
C ILE A 217 -12.97 -15.65 -2.71
N PRO A 218 -13.71 -16.76 -2.92
CA PRO A 218 -14.95 -16.73 -3.69
C PRO A 218 -15.95 -15.73 -3.13
N GLY A 219 -16.44 -14.84 -4.00
CA GLY A 219 -17.47 -13.87 -3.63
C GLY A 219 -16.99 -12.67 -2.82
N HIS A 220 -15.67 -12.46 -2.66
CA HIS A 220 -15.09 -11.29 -1.99
C HIS A 220 -15.74 -9.96 -2.43
N ASN A 221 -15.91 -9.80 -3.74
CA ASN A 221 -16.53 -8.62 -4.34
C ASN A 221 -18.00 -8.81 -4.74
N GLY A 222 -18.66 -9.85 -4.22
CA GLY A 222 -20.07 -10.14 -4.53
C GLY A 222 -21.02 -8.98 -4.23
N GLY A 223 -20.63 -8.08 -3.31
CA GLY A 223 -21.37 -6.86 -3.04
C GLY A 223 -21.24 -5.75 -4.09
N LEU A 224 -20.31 -5.84 -5.03
CA LEU A 224 -20.04 -4.84 -6.06
C LEU A 224 -20.28 -5.40 -7.47
N TYR A 225 -19.84 -6.62 -7.71
CA TYR A 225 -20.02 -7.31 -8.99
C TYR A 225 -20.06 -8.82 -8.78
N GLN A 226 -20.61 -9.55 -9.74
CA GLN A 226 -20.44 -11.00 -9.75
C GLN A 226 -19.00 -11.29 -10.17
N SER A 227 -18.18 -11.76 -9.23
CA SER A 227 -16.82 -12.19 -9.53
C SER A 227 -16.85 -13.21 -10.66
N GLN A 228 -16.14 -12.90 -11.73
CA GLN A 228 -15.90 -13.88 -12.79
C GLN A 228 -14.50 -14.43 -12.59
N ARG A 229 -14.29 -15.64 -13.11
CA ARG A 229 -12.93 -16.14 -13.28
C ARG A 229 -12.24 -15.18 -14.24
N PHE A 230 -11.29 -14.40 -13.72
CA PHE A 230 -10.18 -13.95 -14.55
C PHE A 230 -9.66 -15.23 -15.18
N ALA A 231 -9.61 -15.32 -16.52
CA ALA A 231 -9.37 -16.56 -17.27
C ALA A 231 -8.57 -17.57 -16.44
N PRO A 232 -9.16 -18.72 -16.05
CA PRO A 232 -8.93 -19.44 -14.78
C PRO A 232 -7.44 -19.56 -14.44
N GLU A 233 -6.89 -18.53 -13.79
CA GLU A 233 -5.48 -18.50 -13.46
C GLU A 233 -5.35 -19.10 -12.07
N LEU A 234 -4.97 -20.37 -12.07
CA LEU A 234 -4.61 -21.09 -10.87
C LEU A 234 -3.28 -20.51 -10.36
N VAL A 235 -3.32 -19.84 -9.22
CA VAL A 235 -2.12 -19.27 -8.60
C VAL A 235 -1.66 -20.14 -7.44
N GLU A 236 -0.35 -20.22 -7.25
CA GLU A 236 0.21 -20.83 -6.05
C GLU A 236 -0.16 -20.01 -4.82
N THR A 237 -0.42 -20.72 -3.71
CA THR A 237 -0.64 -20.14 -2.39
C THR A 237 0.49 -20.59 -1.46
N PHE A 238 0.82 -19.76 -0.48
CA PHE A 238 1.74 -20.13 0.59
C PHE A 238 1.22 -19.71 1.96
N SER A 239 1.68 -20.39 3.01
CA SER A 239 1.35 -20.00 4.38
C SER A 239 2.17 -18.77 4.80
N LEU A 240 1.50 -17.61 4.95
CA LEU A 240 2.16 -16.38 5.40
C LEU A 240 2.74 -16.55 6.82
N SER A 241 2.01 -17.24 7.70
CA SER A 241 2.47 -17.56 9.05
C SER A 241 3.77 -18.36 9.03
N ARG A 242 3.88 -19.40 8.18
CA ARG A 242 5.12 -20.18 8.04
C ARG A 242 6.28 -19.35 7.50
N MET A 243 6.03 -18.47 6.52
CA MET A 243 7.07 -17.60 5.98
C MET A 243 7.62 -16.65 7.06
N ILE A 244 6.76 -15.98 7.82
CA ILE A 244 7.17 -15.09 8.91
C ILE A 244 7.90 -15.88 9.98
N GLN A 245 7.37 -17.04 10.39
CA GLN A 245 8.01 -17.94 11.35
C GLN A 245 9.42 -18.36 10.93
N ALA A 246 9.65 -18.63 9.64
CA ALA A 246 10.96 -18.98 9.11
C ALA A 246 11.94 -17.81 9.09
N LYS A 247 11.44 -16.57 8.88
CA LYS A 247 12.27 -15.36 8.80
C LYS A 247 12.47 -14.68 10.16
N ARG A 248 11.64 -14.95 11.18
CA ARG A 248 11.64 -14.15 12.42
C ARG A 248 12.94 -14.16 13.21
N SER A 249 13.75 -15.21 13.11
CA SER A 249 15.05 -15.26 13.79
C SER A 249 16.12 -14.43 13.09
N LEU A 250 15.89 -13.99 11.85
CA LEU A 250 16.83 -13.22 11.04
C LEU A 250 16.67 -11.72 11.24
N TYR A 251 15.53 -11.28 11.74
CA TYR A 251 15.15 -9.86 11.82
C TYR A 251 14.76 -9.48 13.25
N GLU A 252 15.14 -8.28 13.66
CA GLU A 252 14.77 -7.75 14.98
C GLU A 252 13.36 -7.15 15.01
N VAL A 253 12.95 -6.63 13.86
CA VAL A 253 11.67 -5.96 13.65
C VAL A 253 11.03 -6.55 12.41
N ILE A 254 9.77 -6.99 12.54
CA ILE A 254 8.94 -7.39 11.39
C ILE A 254 7.74 -6.46 11.33
N VAL A 255 7.52 -5.88 10.15
CA VAL A 255 6.37 -5.04 9.85
C VAL A 255 5.58 -5.68 8.72
N LEU A 256 4.27 -5.72 8.86
CA LEU A 256 3.36 -6.34 7.89
C LEU A 256 2.39 -5.30 7.34
N LYS A 257 2.25 -5.21 6.02
CA LYS A 257 1.06 -4.65 5.36
C LYS A 257 0.27 -5.81 4.75
N LEU A 258 -1.04 -5.85 5.01
CA LEU A 258 -1.93 -6.92 4.58
C LEU A 258 -3.19 -6.35 3.96
N ASP A 259 -3.35 -6.60 2.67
CA ASP A 259 -4.45 -6.09 1.83
C ASP A 259 -4.50 -7.06 0.67
N VAL A 260 -5.23 -8.15 0.87
CA VAL A 260 -5.23 -9.36 0.02
C VAL A 260 -6.66 -9.72 -0.37
N GLU A 261 -7.48 -8.69 -0.51
CA GLU A 261 -8.83 -8.74 -1.05
C GLU A 261 -9.67 -9.84 -0.38
N GLY A 262 -9.74 -9.81 0.96
CA GLY A 262 -10.64 -10.66 1.76
C GLY A 262 -9.99 -11.85 2.46
N ALA A 263 -8.79 -12.25 2.06
CA ALA A 263 -8.06 -13.32 2.75
C ALA A 263 -7.45 -12.88 4.09
N GLU A 264 -7.53 -11.59 4.46
CA GLU A 264 -6.89 -11.03 5.66
C GLU A 264 -7.38 -11.75 6.91
N TYR A 265 -8.68 -12.04 6.95
CA TYR A 265 -9.36 -12.64 8.07
C TYR A 265 -8.81 -14.01 8.47
N GLU A 266 -8.71 -14.94 7.51
CA GLU A 266 -8.21 -16.28 7.77
C GLU A 266 -6.71 -16.26 8.13
N ILE A 267 -5.95 -15.39 7.46
CA ILE A 267 -4.52 -15.20 7.71
C ILE A 267 -4.29 -14.65 9.13
N LEU A 268 -5.02 -13.62 9.54
CA LEU A 268 -4.85 -13.00 10.85
C LEU A 268 -5.35 -13.91 11.97
N ASP A 269 -6.44 -14.65 11.78
CA ASP A 269 -6.89 -15.68 12.72
C ASP A 269 -5.80 -16.77 12.91
N ASP A 270 -5.18 -17.23 11.82
CA ASP A 270 -4.08 -18.18 11.88
C ASP A 270 -2.85 -17.65 12.63
N MET A 271 -2.50 -16.37 12.41
CA MET A 271 -1.43 -15.69 13.17
C MET A 271 -1.78 -15.52 14.66
N ILE A 272 -3.05 -15.32 14.99
CA ILE A 272 -3.53 -15.25 16.38
C ILE A 272 -3.37 -16.61 17.06
N ARG A 273 -3.93 -17.66 16.47
CA ARG A 273 -3.88 -19.03 17.00
C ARG A 273 -2.45 -19.56 17.16
N SER A 274 -1.56 -19.23 16.23
CA SER A 274 -0.14 -19.62 16.28
C SER A 274 0.71 -18.75 17.21
N GLY A 275 0.16 -17.65 17.74
CA GLY A 275 0.88 -16.69 18.56
C GLY A 275 1.81 -15.74 17.78
N LEU A 276 1.90 -15.90 16.46
CA LEU A 276 2.83 -15.18 15.60
C LEU A 276 2.57 -13.68 15.49
N HIS A 277 1.32 -13.25 15.68
CA HIS A 277 0.96 -11.82 15.79
C HIS A 277 1.76 -11.07 16.86
N ARG A 278 2.28 -11.77 17.88
CA ARG A 278 3.13 -11.21 18.96
C ARG A 278 4.54 -10.86 18.47
N ASP A 279 5.00 -11.49 17.39
CA ASP A 279 6.33 -11.27 16.82
C ASP A 279 6.38 -10.07 15.88
N LEU A 280 5.23 -9.50 15.52
CA LEU A 280 5.13 -8.31 14.69
C LEU A 280 5.37 -7.04 15.52
N HIS A 281 6.12 -6.09 14.98
CA HIS A 281 6.24 -4.76 15.57
C HIS A 281 5.04 -3.88 15.25
N ALA A 282 4.56 -3.97 14.01
CA ALA A 282 3.37 -3.28 13.52
C ALA A 282 2.72 -4.03 12.35
N ALA A 283 1.40 -3.97 12.28
CA ALA A 283 0.57 -4.48 11.18
C ALA A 283 -0.34 -3.37 10.63
N TYR A 284 -0.36 -3.21 9.31
CA TYR A 284 -1.20 -2.29 8.57
C TYR A 284 -2.15 -3.10 7.69
N VAL A 285 -3.44 -3.12 8.02
CA VAL A 285 -4.40 -4.06 7.41
C VAL A 285 -5.54 -3.32 6.72
N GLU A 286 -5.79 -3.60 5.45
CA GLU A 286 -7.01 -3.16 4.77
C GLU A 286 -8.11 -4.20 4.95
N PHE A 287 -9.06 -3.90 5.83
CA PHE A 287 -10.19 -4.78 6.05
C PHE A 287 -11.28 -4.53 5.01
N HIS A 288 -11.60 -5.59 4.26
CA HIS A 288 -12.60 -5.58 3.20
C HIS A 288 -14.06 -5.83 3.67
N SER A 289 -14.34 -5.69 4.97
CA SER A 289 -15.68 -5.96 5.56
C SER A 289 -16.80 -5.15 4.90
N THR A 290 -16.50 -3.96 4.39
CA THR A 290 -17.45 -3.06 3.72
C THR A 290 -17.91 -3.55 2.35
N TYR A 291 -17.16 -4.43 1.69
CA TYR A 291 -17.48 -4.94 0.35
C TYR A 291 -18.32 -6.23 0.38
N MET A 292 -18.40 -6.87 1.55
CA MET A 292 -19.19 -8.08 1.76
C MET A 292 -20.70 -7.81 1.85
N ARG A 293 -21.52 -8.83 1.54
CA ARG A 293 -22.99 -8.72 1.55
C ARG A 293 -23.57 -8.89 2.96
N ASN A 294 -24.50 -8.00 3.33
CA ASN A 294 -25.43 -8.11 4.48
C ASN A 294 -24.88 -8.83 5.73
N SER A 295 -25.31 -10.07 5.98
CA SER A 295 -24.97 -10.86 7.17
C SER A 295 -23.50 -11.20 7.26
N GLU A 296 -22.84 -11.45 6.13
CA GLU A 296 -21.40 -11.71 6.08
C GLU A 296 -20.61 -10.47 6.50
N GLY A 297 -20.99 -9.29 5.98
CA GLY A 297 -20.36 -8.03 6.37
C GLY A 297 -20.47 -7.74 7.88
N ARG A 298 -21.60 -8.08 8.52
CA ARG A 298 -21.71 -7.95 9.99
C ARG A 298 -20.81 -8.93 10.73
N ARG A 299 -20.71 -10.17 10.25
CA ARG A 299 -19.85 -11.20 10.84
C ARG A 299 -18.38 -10.82 10.70
N THR A 300 -17.94 -10.37 9.52
CA THR A 300 -16.55 -9.96 9.30
C THR A 300 -16.20 -8.68 10.01
N ALA A 301 -17.12 -7.72 10.14
CA ALA A 301 -16.90 -6.55 11.00
C ALA A 301 -16.76 -6.92 12.49
N ALA A 302 -17.45 -7.96 12.98
CA ALA A 302 -17.26 -8.46 14.34
C ALA A 302 -15.88 -9.11 14.51
N MET A 303 -15.47 -9.90 13.52
CA MET A 303 -14.16 -10.52 13.49
C MET A 303 -13.01 -9.51 13.36
N GLU A 304 -13.18 -8.46 12.57
CA GLU A 304 -12.23 -7.32 12.48
C GLU A 304 -11.99 -6.70 13.85
N ARG A 305 -13.06 -6.44 14.63
CA ARG A 305 -12.93 -5.91 15.99
C ARG A 305 -12.19 -6.87 16.92
N GLU A 306 -12.47 -8.16 16.79
CA GLU A 306 -11.82 -9.19 17.60
C GLU A 306 -10.33 -9.31 17.28
N ILE A 307 -9.97 -9.38 16.00
CA ILE A 307 -8.57 -9.40 15.55
C ILE A 307 -7.82 -8.16 16.08
N VAL A 308 -8.41 -6.98 15.94
CA VAL A 308 -7.79 -5.74 16.46
C VAL A 308 -7.61 -5.81 17.97
N ARG A 309 -8.59 -6.33 18.71
CA ARG A 309 -8.52 -6.52 20.16
C ARG A 309 -7.35 -7.44 20.54
N GLU A 310 -7.26 -8.61 19.92
CA GLU A 310 -6.20 -9.61 20.20
C GLU A 310 -4.79 -9.04 19.95
N PHE A 311 -4.60 -8.29 18.85
CA PHE A 311 -3.32 -7.61 18.58
C PHE A 311 -2.97 -6.57 19.65
N LEU A 312 -3.94 -5.77 20.07
CA LEU A 312 -3.73 -4.73 21.08
C LEU A 312 -3.48 -5.31 22.47
N GLU A 313 -4.12 -6.42 22.84
CA GLU A 313 -3.97 -7.08 24.14
C GLU A 313 -2.54 -7.60 24.36
N VAL A 314 -1.85 -8.00 23.29
CA VAL A 314 -0.45 -8.44 23.37
C VAL A 314 0.56 -7.30 23.13
N GLY A 315 0.08 -6.07 22.92
CA GLY A 315 0.92 -4.90 22.66
C GLY A 315 1.43 -4.77 21.22
N THR A 316 0.96 -5.62 20.29
CA THR A 316 1.28 -5.49 18.86
C THR A 316 0.49 -4.32 18.27
N ARG A 317 1.19 -3.43 17.58
CA ARG A 317 0.55 -2.27 16.93
C ARG A 317 -0.23 -2.75 15.70
N ILE A 318 -1.51 -2.43 15.63
CA ILE A 318 -2.33 -2.70 14.45
C ILE A 318 -3.05 -1.42 14.01
N SER A 319 -3.06 -1.15 12.71
CA SER A 319 -3.70 0.01 12.11
C SER A 319 -4.39 -0.37 10.82
N ARG A 320 -5.47 0.36 10.50
CA ARG A 320 -6.17 0.17 9.23
C ARG A 320 -5.38 0.85 8.10
N TRP A 321 -5.07 0.09 7.06
CA TRP A 321 -4.63 0.58 5.74
C TRP A 321 -5.87 1.04 4.95
N ILE A 322 -5.76 2.20 4.30
CA ILE A 322 -6.85 2.91 3.61
C ILE A 322 -6.31 3.66 2.39
#